data_AF-A0A346N1L4-F1
#
_entry.id   AF-A0A346N1L4-F1
#
_cell.length_a   1.000
_cell.length_b   1.000
_cell.length_c   1.000
_cell.angle_alpha   90.00
_cell.angle_beta   90.00
_cell.angle_gamma   90.00
#
_symmetry.space_group_name_H-M   'P 1'
#
loop_
_entity.id
_entity.type
_entity.pdbx_description
1 polymer ?
#
loop_
_entity_poly.entity_id
_entity_poly.type
_entity_poly.pdbx_seq_one_letter_code
_entity_poly.pdbx_strand_id
1 'polypeptide(L)'
;MKFTKSLSALALMLSFSAQAQTAGTATRYIGSDGNWFNPANWSTGQVPAAGSDVTLDGRAEVVIDPALGRSTVEIRDLTVGGDARLTGLPGVILSSRNELLQDNGAIVLRSGGSIGETLVVAPFSDPEGCSSCSLVQNPTSQSIRTVVLRSSVTVDLGLGGTSPAGITKVGPGTLVLSAGAGYYSTTTADILVLDGQLRLSLHYGFQPRHGQSFQIYTARQTRTGQFLGLPEGGLVGCTDDNVGFTISYKGGDGNDVVLSAADTAPQTCLLLPAVQKVREAAARMRPAATQTLGGLLGEPAGLLLPAVQKVREAASRAR
;
A
#
# COMPACT_ATOMS: atom_id res chain seq x y z
N MET A 1 66.45 -27.46 -38.20
CA MET A 1 65.86 -26.32 -37.46
C MET A 1 64.69 -26.84 -36.64
N LYS A 2 64.80 -26.85 -35.30
CA LYS A 2 63.75 -27.29 -34.37
C LYS A 2 63.09 -26.04 -33.77
N PHE A 3 61.80 -25.85 -33.98
CA PHE A 3 61.01 -24.81 -33.32
C PHE A 3 60.32 -25.39 -32.09
N THR A 4 60.80 -25.01 -30.91
CA THR A 4 60.14 -25.25 -29.62
C THR A 4 59.06 -24.19 -29.41
N LYS A 5 57.79 -24.61 -29.35
CA LYS A 5 56.65 -23.77 -28.94
C LYS A 5 56.61 -23.68 -27.42
N SER A 6 56.71 -22.47 -26.88
CA SER A 6 56.46 -22.18 -25.47
C SER A 6 55.01 -21.69 -25.33
N LEU A 7 54.16 -22.47 -24.64
CA LEU A 7 52.84 -22.03 -24.19
C LEU A 7 53.00 -21.43 -22.78
N SER A 8 52.90 -20.11 -22.67
CA SER A 8 52.72 -19.43 -21.39
C SER A 8 51.23 -19.25 -21.14
N ALA A 9 50.66 -20.03 -20.22
CA ALA A 9 49.31 -19.84 -19.71
C ALA A 9 49.32 -18.74 -18.64
N LEU A 10 48.75 -17.59 -18.96
CA LEU A 10 48.55 -16.48 -18.03
C LEU A 10 47.22 -16.69 -17.28
N ALA A 11 47.29 -17.25 -16.06
CA ALA A 11 46.13 -17.39 -15.18
C ALA A 11 45.84 -16.05 -14.49
N LEU A 12 44.84 -15.33 -14.97
CA LEU A 12 44.35 -14.09 -14.36
C LEU A 12 43.45 -14.46 -13.17
N MET A 13 44.00 -14.47 -11.96
CA MET A 13 43.23 -14.60 -10.71
C MET A 13 42.40 -13.33 -10.48
N LEU A 14 41.12 -13.37 -10.83
CA LEU A 14 40.12 -12.38 -10.43
C LEU A 14 39.74 -12.62 -8.95
N SER A 15 40.46 -11.95 -8.04
CA SER A 15 40.09 -11.88 -6.63
C SER A 15 38.83 -11.02 -6.48
N PHE A 16 37.65 -11.66 -6.51
CA PHE A 16 36.41 -11.01 -6.09
C PHE A 16 36.46 -10.85 -4.57
N SER A 17 36.90 -9.69 -4.10
CA SER A 17 36.70 -9.26 -2.72
C SER A 17 35.20 -9.04 -2.51
N ALA A 18 34.51 -10.05 -2.00
CA ALA A 18 33.16 -9.88 -1.47
C ALA A 18 33.26 -8.98 -0.24
N GLN A 19 33.09 -7.67 -0.44
CA GLN A 19 32.90 -6.74 0.66
C GLN A 19 31.57 -7.09 1.30
N ALA A 20 31.61 -7.75 2.46
CA ALA A 20 30.45 -7.90 3.32
C ALA A 20 29.97 -6.50 3.68
N GLN A 21 28.88 -6.07 3.04
CA GLN A 21 28.25 -4.78 3.32
C GLN A 21 27.67 -4.90 4.73
N THR A 22 28.39 -4.36 5.71
CA THR A 22 27.92 -4.28 7.11
C THR A 22 26.51 -3.70 7.08
N ALA A 23 25.55 -4.44 7.64
CA ALA A 23 24.18 -3.97 7.79
C ALA A 23 24.24 -2.59 8.46
N GLY A 24 23.90 -1.55 7.69
CA GLY A 24 23.98 -0.19 8.16
C GLY A 24 23.08 -0.06 9.38
N THR A 25 23.58 0.53 10.47
CA THR A 25 22.77 0.80 11.65
C THR A 25 21.52 1.57 11.23
N ALA A 26 20.34 1.07 11.59
CA ALA A 26 19.08 1.74 11.29
C ALA A 26 19.11 3.18 11.86
N THR A 27 18.76 4.15 11.01
CA THR A 27 18.66 5.56 11.36
C THR A 27 17.28 5.82 11.94
N ARG A 28 17.22 6.18 13.23
CA ARG A 28 15.97 6.45 13.95
C ARG A 28 15.67 7.94 13.97
N TYR A 29 14.41 8.30 13.76
CA TYR A 29 13.95 9.66 14.01
C TYR A 29 13.87 9.92 15.52
N ILE A 30 14.59 10.94 15.99
CA ILE A 30 14.68 11.39 17.38
C ILE A 30 14.24 12.85 17.56
N GLY A 31 13.84 13.49 16.46
CA GLY A 31 13.42 14.88 16.42
C GLY A 31 12.03 15.15 16.98
N SER A 32 11.70 16.44 17.10
CA SER A 32 10.38 16.91 17.54
C SER A 32 9.78 17.99 16.63
N ASP A 33 10.54 18.56 15.68
CA ASP A 33 10.06 19.63 14.80
C ASP A 33 9.36 19.10 13.52
N GLY A 34 9.37 17.78 13.33
CA GLY A 34 8.78 17.07 12.20
C GLY A 34 9.54 17.18 10.88
N ASN A 35 10.63 17.94 10.79
CA ASN A 35 11.35 18.14 9.53
C ASN A 35 12.24 16.93 9.17
N TRP A 36 11.90 16.20 8.11
CA TRP A 36 12.73 15.11 7.58
C TRP A 36 14.16 15.55 7.24
N PHE A 37 14.33 16.79 6.76
CA PHE A 37 15.61 17.30 6.24
C PHE A 37 16.50 17.94 7.31
N ASN A 38 16.08 17.98 8.58
CA ASN A 38 16.92 18.46 9.67
C ASN A 38 17.82 17.32 10.18
N PRO A 39 19.17 17.39 10.04
CA PRO A 39 20.08 16.35 10.51
C PRO A 39 20.01 16.08 12.01
N ALA A 40 19.65 17.11 12.81
CA ALA A 40 19.53 16.99 14.27
C ALA A 40 18.36 16.07 14.71
N ASN A 41 17.42 15.79 13.81
CA ASN A 41 16.31 14.89 14.08
C ASN A 41 16.65 13.41 13.89
N TRP A 42 17.87 13.07 13.49
CA TRP A 42 18.26 11.70 13.18
C TRP A 42 19.32 11.22 14.15
N SER A 43 19.20 9.98 14.62
CA SER A 43 20.12 9.38 15.59
C SER A 43 21.59 9.35 15.14
N THR A 44 21.82 9.41 13.83
CA THR A 44 23.15 9.46 13.21
C THR A 44 23.70 10.89 13.06
N GLY A 45 22.90 11.91 13.36
CA GLY A 45 23.21 13.31 13.07
C GLY A 45 23.23 13.65 11.58
N GLN A 46 22.68 12.78 10.72
CA GLN A 46 22.68 12.91 9.26
C GLN A 46 21.31 12.55 8.69
N VAL A 47 20.88 13.25 7.64
CA VAL A 47 19.63 12.94 6.92
C VAL A 47 19.77 11.58 6.21
N PRO A 48 18.77 10.69 6.29
CA PRO A 48 18.80 9.40 5.59
C PRO A 48 19.05 9.52 4.08
N ALA A 49 20.01 8.74 3.59
CA ALA A 49 20.35 8.56 2.18
C ALA A 49 19.82 7.22 1.62
N ALA A 50 19.99 6.97 0.32
CA ALA A 50 19.42 5.83 -0.43
C ALA A 50 19.69 4.43 0.16
N GLY A 51 20.79 4.25 0.90
CA GLY A 51 21.12 2.97 1.55
C GLY A 51 20.66 2.83 3.00
N SER A 52 19.97 3.84 3.54
CA SER A 52 19.63 3.90 4.97
C SER A 52 18.40 3.07 5.28
N ASP A 53 18.43 2.35 6.40
CA ASP A 53 17.20 1.79 6.99
C ASP A 53 16.65 2.83 7.96
N VAL A 54 15.40 3.23 7.79
CA VAL A 54 14.76 4.29 8.56
C VAL A 54 13.73 3.70 9.50
N THR A 55 13.75 4.13 10.75
CA THR A 55 12.73 3.77 11.75
C THR A 55 12.08 5.04 12.31
N LEU A 56 10.76 5.12 12.13
CA LEU A 56 9.87 6.08 12.76
C LEU A 56 9.05 5.31 13.78
N ASP A 57 9.10 5.73 15.04
CA ASP A 57 8.49 4.98 16.15
C ASP A 57 8.06 5.96 17.25
N GLY A 58 7.20 5.50 18.17
CA GLY A 58 6.48 6.37 19.10
C GLY A 58 5.63 7.40 18.35
N ARG A 59 5.33 8.54 18.97
CA ARG A 59 4.45 9.57 18.37
C ARG A 59 5.18 10.52 17.43
N ALA A 60 6.13 10.01 16.64
CA ALA A 60 6.91 10.83 15.72
C ALA A 60 6.03 11.34 14.56
N GLU A 61 5.91 12.65 14.41
CA GLU A 61 5.19 13.30 13.32
C GLU A 61 6.20 13.85 12.31
N VAL A 62 6.53 13.07 11.28
CA VAL A 62 7.58 13.40 10.32
C VAL A 62 6.98 13.87 9.00
N VAL A 63 7.50 14.96 8.45
CA VAL A 63 7.05 15.60 7.23
C VAL A 63 8.21 15.71 6.25
N ILE A 64 8.02 15.18 5.04
CA ILE A 64 8.88 15.43 3.89
C ILE A 64 8.28 16.63 3.15
N ASP A 65 8.93 17.78 3.29
CA ASP A 65 8.54 19.03 2.62
C ASP A 65 9.54 19.39 1.51
N PRO A 66 9.15 19.33 0.22
CA PRO A 66 10.00 19.75 -0.89
C PRO A 66 10.44 21.22 -0.84
N ALA A 67 9.80 22.08 -0.04
CA ALA A 67 10.26 23.44 0.19
C ALA A 67 11.50 23.51 1.11
N LEU A 68 11.70 22.48 1.95
CA LEU A 68 12.81 22.40 2.91
C LEU A 68 13.95 21.50 2.44
N GLY A 69 13.77 20.76 1.35
CA GLY A 69 14.76 19.82 0.85
C GLY A 69 14.46 19.26 -0.53
N ARG A 70 15.04 18.11 -0.83
CA ARG A 70 14.83 17.42 -2.11
C ARG A 70 13.41 16.85 -2.21
N SER A 71 12.79 16.96 -3.38
CA SER A 71 11.49 16.33 -3.66
C SER A 71 11.58 14.80 -3.66
N THR A 72 12.72 14.23 -4.03
CA THR A 72 12.94 12.77 -4.03
C THR A 72 13.68 12.33 -2.77
N VAL A 73 13.05 11.48 -1.97
CA VAL A 73 13.65 10.79 -0.82
C VAL A 73 13.84 9.33 -1.19
N GLU A 74 15.09 8.89 -1.21
CA GLU A 74 15.46 7.49 -1.41
C GLU A 74 16.04 6.95 -0.11
N ILE A 75 15.55 5.78 0.30
CA ILE A 75 16.01 5.01 1.46
C ILE A 75 15.96 3.51 1.11
N ARG A 76 16.61 2.66 1.91
CA ARG A 76 16.59 1.22 1.71
C ARG A 76 15.31 0.66 2.32
N ASP A 77 15.19 0.60 3.63
CA ASP A 77 13.97 0.11 4.29
C ASP A 77 13.33 1.19 5.16
N LEU A 78 12.00 1.17 5.28
CA LEU A 78 11.22 2.08 6.14
C LEU A 78 10.37 1.27 7.10
N THR A 79 10.52 1.53 8.40
CA THR A 79 9.60 1.04 9.43
C THR A 79 8.89 2.21 10.06
N VAL A 80 7.55 2.17 10.12
CA VAL A 80 6.71 3.16 10.79
C VAL A 80 5.84 2.44 11.82
N GLY A 81 6.01 2.76 13.10
CA GLY A 81 5.24 2.18 14.21
C GLY A 81 5.06 3.11 15.40
N GLY A 82 4.48 2.60 16.49
CA GLY A 82 4.30 3.32 17.76
C GLY A 82 3.40 4.55 17.70
N ASP A 83 2.42 4.60 16.80
CA ASP A 83 1.62 5.77 16.40
C ASP A 83 2.40 6.83 15.58
N ALA A 84 3.57 6.50 15.02
CA ALA A 84 4.33 7.43 14.19
C ALA A 84 3.63 7.69 12.85
N ARG A 85 3.84 8.88 12.30
CA ARG A 85 3.27 9.32 11.04
C ARG A 85 4.34 9.91 10.14
N LEU A 86 4.46 9.38 8.92
CA LEU A 86 5.21 9.99 7.84
C LEU A 86 4.27 10.68 6.87
N THR A 87 4.42 11.98 6.67
CA THR A 87 3.66 12.77 5.71
C THR A 87 4.55 13.26 4.59
N GLY A 88 4.33 12.80 3.35
CA GLY A 88 4.91 13.42 2.16
C GLY A 88 4.03 14.58 1.69
N LEU A 89 4.57 15.79 1.56
CA LEU A 89 3.85 16.93 0.98
C LEU A 89 3.79 16.85 -0.56
N PRO A 90 2.99 17.71 -1.22
CA PRO A 90 2.88 17.71 -2.67
C PRO A 90 4.22 17.77 -3.39
N GLY A 91 4.41 16.89 -4.37
CA GLY A 91 5.65 16.81 -5.14
C GLY A 91 6.71 15.89 -4.53
N VAL A 92 6.45 15.28 -3.36
CA VAL A 92 7.33 14.25 -2.81
C VAL A 92 7.28 12.96 -3.63
N ILE A 93 8.47 12.42 -3.90
CA ILE A 93 8.69 11.08 -4.43
C ILE A 93 9.45 10.31 -3.35
N LEU A 94 8.79 9.36 -2.68
CA LEU A 94 9.42 8.45 -1.73
C LEU A 94 9.73 7.12 -2.42
N SER A 95 11.00 6.73 -2.40
CA SER A 95 11.51 5.45 -2.92
C SER A 95 12.13 4.65 -1.77
N SER A 96 11.63 3.44 -1.59
CA SER A 96 12.04 2.49 -0.56
C SER A 96 12.00 1.07 -1.15
N ARG A 97 12.82 0.17 -0.61
CA ARG A 97 12.80 -1.27 -0.93
C ARG A 97 11.68 -1.96 -0.18
N ASN A 98 11.64 -1.83 1.14
CA ASN A 98 10.61 -2.41 2.00
C ASN A 98 9.99 -1.34 2.88
N GLU A 99 8.68 -1.43 3.08
CA GLU A 99 7.94 -0.62 4.05
C GLU A 99 7.22 -1.55 5.03
N LEU A 100 7.46 -1.36 6.32
CA LEU A 100 6.78 -2.07 7.40
C LEU A 100 5.96 -1.05 8.20
N LEU A 101 4.63 -1.14 8.10
CA LEU A 101 3.71 -0.40 8.97
C LEU A 101 3.23 -1.36 10.06
N GLN A 102 3.38 -0.96 11.32
CA GLN A 102 2.96 -1.70 12.51
C GLN A 102 2.47 -0.72 13.58
N ASP A 103 1.87 -1.20 14.68
CA ASP A 103 1.60 -0.38 15.87
C ASP A 103 1.02 1.03 15.60
N ASN A 104 -0.02 1.12 14.76
CA ASN A 104 -0.67 2.36 14.30
C ASN A 104 0.18 3.34 13.51
N GLY A 105 1.35 2.90 13.03
CA GLY A 105 2.16 3.66 12.09
C GLY A 105 1.35 4.02 10.84
N ALA A 106 1.55 5.23 10.34
CA ALA A 106 0.85 5.76 9.17
C ALA A 106 1.82 6.39 8.16
N ILE A 107 1.59 6.12 6.88
CA ILE A 107 2.22 6.87 5.78
C ILE A 107 1.12 7.60 5.02
N VAL A 108 1.27 8.91 4.90
CA VAL A 108 0.32 9.82 4.27
C VAL A 108 1.02 10.59 3.16
N LEU A 109 0.71 10.28 1.90
CA LEU A 109 1.28 11.00 0.76
C LEU A 109 0.24 12.00 0.23
N ARG A 110 0.54 13.29 0.34
CA ARG A 110 -0.35 14.40 -0.02
C ARG A 110 -0.15 14.86 -1.46
N SER A 111 -1.25 15.32 -2.04
CA SER A 111 -1.39 15.82 -3.41
C SER A 111 -1.30 17.34 -3.48
N GLY A 112 -0.80 17.91 -4.60
CA GLY A 112 -1.01 19.33 -4.91
C GLY A 112 -1.25 19.54 -6.41
N GLY A 113 -1.63 20.73 -6.88
CA GLY A 113 -2.78 21.54 -6.45
C GLY A 113 -3.73 21.59 -7.65
N SER A 114 -4.99 21.20 -7.52
CA SER A 114 -6.04 22.07 -6.99
C SER A 114 -6.94 21.31 -6.02
N ILE A 115 -6.75 21.57 -4.72
CA ILE A 115 -7.47 21.08 -3.53
C ILE A 115 -7.80 19.59 -3.52
N GLY A 116 -6.92 18.80 -2.91
CA GLY A 116 -7.22 17.50 -2.30
C GLY A 116 -7.15 17.59 -0.80
N GLU A 117 -8.25 17.93 -0.14
CA GLU A 117 -8.35 17.72 1.30
C GLU A 117 -8.14 16.23 1.60
N THR A 118 -7.33 15.97 2.63
CA THR A 118 -7.15 14.63 3.18
C THR A 118 -8.48 14.24 3.82
N LEU A 119 -9.20 13.26 3.27
CA LEU A 119 -10.21 12.59 4.07
C LEU A 119 -9.48 11.72 5.09
N VAL A 120 -9.30 12.27 6.28
CA VAL A 120 -8.90 11.50 7.45
C VAL A 120 -10.15 10.75 7.89
N VAL A 121 -10.27 9.47 7.54
CA VAL A 121 -11.17 8.61 8.33
C VAL A 121 -10.34 8.15 9.52
N ALA A 122 -10.50 8.87 10.62
CA ALA A 122 -9.99 8.44 11.91
C ALA A 122 -10.52 7.04 12.23
N PRO A 123 -9.73 6.18 12.88
CA PRO A 123 -10.26 4.94 13.40
C PRO A 123 -11.37 5.21 14.41
N PHE A 124 -12.47 4.46 14.29
CA PHE A 124 -13.36 4.22 15.41
C PHE A 124 -12.51 3.59 16.53
N SER A 125 -12.56 4.16 17.72
CA SER A 125 -11.83 3.72 18.90
C SER A 125 -12.06 2.24 19.20
N ASP A 126 -11.03 1.40 19.05
CA ASP A 126 -11.06 0.00 19.50
C ASP A 126 -9.74 -0.31 20.23
N PRO A 127 -9.77 -0.77 21.50
CA PRO A 127 -8.59 -0.77 22.39
C PRO A 127 -7.66 -1.99 22.32
N GLU A 128 -7.84 -2.98 21.43
CA GLU A 128 -7.16 -4.30 21.55
C GLU A 128 -6.33 -4.82 20.34
N GLY A 129 -5.88 -3.98 19.41
CA GLY A 129 -4.80 -4.35 18.47
C GLY A 129 -4.97 -3.84 17.04
N CYS A 130 -3.96 -3.09 16.55
CA CYS A 130 -3.75 -2.48 15.20
C CYS A 130 -4.95 -2.58 14.25
N SER A 131 -6.10 -2.03 14.64
CA SER A 131 -7.29 -1.86 13.79
C SER A 131 -7.30 -0.50 13.09
N SER A 132 -6.23 0.28 13.25
CA SER A 132 -6.08 1.70 12.87
C SER A 132 -4.87 2.00 11.98
N CYS A 133 -4.12 0.98 11.59
CA CYS A 133 -2.95 1.12 10.73
C CYS A 133 -3.44 1.42 9.31
N SER A 134 -3.08 2.57 8.73
CA SER A 134 -3.64 2.98 7.42
C SER A 134 -2.59 3.47 6.44
N LEU A 135 -2.70 3.01 5.19
CA LEU A 135 -2.02 3.60 4.04
C LEU A 135 -3.05 4.43 3.27
N VAL A 136 -2.90 5.74 3.28
CA VAL A 136 -3.83 6.64 2.58
C VAL A 136 -3.23 7.05 1.25
N GLN A 137 -3.92 6.72 0.16
CA GLN A 137 -3.52 7.01 -1.20
C GLN A 137 -4.48 8.03 -1.82
N ASN A 138 -4.04 9.28 -1.90
CA ASN A 138 -4.79 10.35 -2.57
C ASN A 138 -4.67 10.20 -4.09
N PRO A 139 -5.70 10.54 -4.92
CA PRO A 139 -5.78 10.38 -6.38
C PRO A 139 -4.62 10.90 -7.26
N THR A 140 -3.56 11.39 -6.66
CA THR A 140 -2.38 12.00 -7.31
C THR A 140 -1.07 11.38 -6.86
N SER A 141 -1.09 10.52 -5.83
CA SER A 141 0.12 9.89 -5.30
C SER A 141 0.63 8.85 -6.30
N GLN A 142 1.93 8.89 -6.57
CA GLN A 142 2.65 7.89 -7.33
C GLN A 142 3.72 7.26 -6.45
N SER A 143 3.85 5.94 -6.55
CA SER A 143 4.90 5.19 -5.86
C SER A 143 5.31 3.97 -6.67
N ILE A 144 6.62 3.69 -6.69
CA ILE A 144 7.24 2.50 -7.26
C ILE A 144 7.94 1.80 -6.09
N ARG A 145 7.47 0.61 -5.65
CA ARG A 145 7.93 -0.02 -4.37
C ARG A 145 7.57 -1.49 -4.25
N THR A 146 8.19 -2.28 -3.38
CA THR A 146 7.56 -3.55 -2.93
C THR A 146 6.51 -3.21 -1.88
N VAL A 147 5.26 -3.65 -2.08
CA VAL A 147 4.17 -3.38 -1.15
C VAL A 147 3.80 -4.65 -0.43
N VAL A 148 4.04 -4.68 0.88
CA VAL A 148 3.58 -5.75 1.76
C VAL A 148 2.52 -5.17 2.70
N LEU A 149 1.25 -5.39 2.38
CA LEU A 149 0.15 -5.07 3.28
C LEU A 149 -0.10 -6.27 4.18
N ARG A 150 0.18 -6.14 5.48
CA ARG A 150 -0.17 -7.14 6.48
C ARG A 150 -1.61 -6.93 6.97
N SER A 151 -2.19 -7.97 7.57
CA SER A 151 -3.59 -8.09 8.00
C SER A 151 -4.20 -6.95 8.82
N SER A 152 -3.39 -6.07 9.37
CA SER A 152 -3.82 -4.94 10.16
C SER A 152 -3.93 -3.62 9.40
N VAL A 153 -3.47 -3.56 8.13
CA VAL A 153 -3.41 -2.30 7.37
C VAL A 153 -4.68 -2.10 6.55
N THR A 154 -5.35 -0.98 6.77
CA THR A 154 -6.43 -0.48 5.90
C THR A 154 -5.85 0.45 4.84
N VAL A 155 -6.00 0.10 3.58
CA VAL A 155 -5.72 1.00 2.46
C VAL A 155 -6.96 1.83 2.17
N ASP A 156 -6.83 3.14 2.26
CA ASP A 156 -7.84 4.05 1.72
C ASP A 156 -7.38 4.59 0.38
N LEU A 157 -8.13 4.26 -0.67
CA LEU A 157 -7.87 4.70 -2.03
C LEU A 157 -8.86 5.80 -2.42
N GLY A 158 -8.31 6.94 -2.83
CA GLY A 158 -9.08 8.01 -3.43
C GLY A 158 -9.14 7.97 -4.96
N LEU A 159 -10.34 8.07 -5.54
CA LEU A 159 -10.56 8.28 -6.98
C LEU A 159 -11.03 9.72 -7.25
N GLY A 160 -10.31 10.44 -8.10
CA GLY A 160 -10.62 11.82 -8.51
C GLY A 160 -10.82 11.99 -10.02
N GLY A 161 -10.81 10.90 -10.79
CA GLY A 161 -10.93 10.90 -12.24
C GLY A 161 -10.59 9.56 -12.89
N THR A 162 -10.48 9.52 -14.22
CA THR A 162 -10.36 8.28 -15.02
C THR A 162 -8.96 8.02 -15.58
N SER A 163 -8.01 8.93 -15.39
CA SER A 163 -6.64 8.77 -15.86
C SER A 163 -5.71 8.41 -14.70
N PRO A 164 -4.76 7.47 -14.85
CA PRO A 164 -3.79 7.23 -13.79
C PRO A 164 -2.88 8.45 -13.62
N ALA A 165 -2.59 8.85 -12.37
CA ALA A 165 -1.61 9.88 -12.10
C ALA A 165 -0.23 9.45 -12.64
N GLY A 166 0.47 10.35 -13.36
CA GLY A 166 1.76 10.05 -13.99
C GLY A 166 2.83 11.13 -13.82
N ILE A 167 4.11 10.76 -13.89
CA ILE A 167 5.24 11.67 -13.99
C ILE A 167 5.89 11.43 -15.35
N THR A 168 5.96 12.47 -16.17
CA THR A 168 6.55 12.42 -17.50
C THR A 168 7.82 13.26 -17.52
N LYS A 169 8.93 12.67 -17.97
CA LYS A 169 10.16 13.44 -18.23
C LYS A 169 10.03 14.15 -19.58
N VAL A 170 10.00 15.48 -19.59
CA VAL A 170 9.86 16.28 -20.83
C VAL A 170 11.19 16.88 -21.32
N GLY A 171 12.28 16.67 -20.57
CA GLY A 171 13.63 17.12 -20.92
C GLY A 171 14.68 16.70 -19.88
N PRO A 172 15.96 17.04 -20.07
CA PRO A 172 17.00 16.81 -19.08
C PRO A 172 16.65 17.50 -17.75
N GLY A 173 16.46 16.73 -16.69
CA GLY A 173 16.12 17.23 -15.35
C GLY A 173 14.66 17.69 -15.15
N THR A 174 13.86 17.82 -16.22
CA THR A 174 12.49 18.33 -16.11
C THR A 174 11.47 17.19 -16.05
N LEU A 175 10.78 17.11 -14.93
CA LEU A 175 9.64 16.23 -14.71
C LEU A 175 8.34 17.06 -14.75
N VAL A 176 7.35 16.57 -15.50
CA VAL A 176 5.99 17.09 -15.51
C VAL A 176 5.11 16.09 -14.80
N LEU A 177 4.43 16.56 -13.76
CA LEU A 177 3.43 15.78 -13.04
C LEU A 177 2.07 15.94 -13.73
N SER A 178 1.43 14.82 -14.03
CA SER A 178 0.03 14.72 -14.45
C SER A 178 -0.77 14.17 -13.28
N ALA A 179 -1.41 15.07 -12.54
CA ALA A 179 -2.18 14.73 -11.35
C ALA A 179 -3.25 15.79 -11.06
N GLY A 180 -4.27 15.44 -10.26
CA GLY A 180 -5.35 16.34 -9.81
C GLY A 180 -6.74 15.86 -10.22
N ALA A 181 -7.69 16.78 -10.36
CA ALA A 181 -9.02 16.48 -10.91
C ALA A 181 -8.88 15.82 -12.29
N GLY A 182 -9.52 14.67 -12.49
CA GLY A 182 -9.35 13.86 -13.71
C GLY A 182 -8.34 12.71 -13.58
N TYR A 183 -7.59 12.63 -12.47
CA TYR A 183 -6.65 11.56 -12.22
C TYR A 183 -6.99 10.69 -10.98
N TYR A 184 -6.47 9.47 -10.94
CA TYR A 184 -6.56 8.56 -9.80
C TYR A 184 -5.20 8.00 -9.39
N SER A 185 -5.08 7.59 -8.12
CA SER A 185 -3.83 7.06 -7.57
C SER A 185 -3.59 5.66 -8.08
N THR A 186 -2.36 5.39 -8.49
CA THR A 186 -1.91 4.05 -8.81
C THR A 186 -0.61 3.77 -8.10
N THR A 187 -0.48 2.56 -7.57
CA THR A 187 0.77 2.07 -6.97
C THR A 187 1.39 1.05 -7.89
N THR A 188 2.66 1.24 -8.26
CA THR A 188 3.40 0.20 -8.95
C THR A 188 4.32 -0.53 -7.98
N ALA A 189 4.34 -1.85 -8.08
CA ALA A 189 5.19 -2.69 -7.27
C ALA A 189 5.87 -3.81 -8.04
N ASP A 190 7.07 -4.20 -7.62
CA ASP A 190 7.69 -5.43 -8.15
C ASP A 190 7.02 -6.65 -7.52
N ILE A 191 6.95 -6.67 -6.19
CA ILE A 191 6.22 -7.69 -5.42
C ILE A 191 5.07 -7.02 -4.66
N LEU A 192 3.87 -7.59 -4.76
CA LEU A 192 2.67 -7.12 -4.08
C LEU A 192 2.10 -8.24 -3.19
N VAL A 193 2.12 -8.04 -1.88
CA VAL A 193 1.49 -8.97 -0.91
C VAL A 193 0.29 -8.27 -0.30
N LEU A 194 -0.91 -8.81 -0.55
CA LEU A 194 -2.17 -8.25 -0.07
C LEU A 194 -2.74 -9.12 1.03
N ASP A 195 -2.85 -8.56 2.23
CA ASP A 195 -3.56 -9.18 3.35
C ASP A 195 -4.38 -8.16 4.15
N GLY A 196 -4.43 -6.89 3.72
CA GLY A 196 -5.12 -5.79 4.42
C GLY A 196 -6.56 -5.55 3.98
N GLN A 197 -7.19 -4.50 4.50
CA GLN A 197 -8.52 -4.03 4.06
C GLN A 197 -8.40 -2.97 2.95
N LEU A 198 -9.41 -2.85 2.09
CA LEU A 198 -9.51 -1.78 1.10
C LEU A 198 -10.78 -0.95 1.35
N ARG A 199 -10.61 0.36 1.45
CA ARG A 199 -11.68 1.35 1.43
C ARG A 199 -11.54 2.23 0.21
N LEU A 200 -12.68 2.60 -0.36
CA LEU A 200 -12.77 3.47 -1.52
C LEU A 200 -13.41 4.80 -1.13
N SER A 201 -12.77 5.88 -1.53
CA SER A 201 -13.24 7.26 -1.36
C SER A 201 -13.30 7.96 -2.71
N LEU A 202 -14.38 8.69 -3.00
CA LEU A 202 -14.50 9.51 -4.21
C LEU A 202 -14.19 10.97 -3.87
N HIS A 203 -13.43 11.64 -4.73
CA HIS A 203 -12.97 13.02 -4.51
C HIS A 203 -13.35 13.92 -5.67
N TYR A 204 -13.38 15.24 -5.41
CA TYR A 204 -13.61 16.28 -6.43
C TYR A 204 -14.95 16.17 -7.17
N GLY A 205 -15.98 15.65 -6.47
CA GLY A 205 -17.26 15.36 -7.09
C GLY A 205 -17.18 14.32 -8.21
N PHE A 206 -16.13 13.48 -8.22
CA PHE A 206 -15.96 12.46 -9.24
C PHE A 206 -17.13 11.48 -9.20
N GLN A 207 -17.89 11.46 -10.29
CA GLN A 207 -18.99 10.54 -10.51
C GLN A 207 -18.53 9.46 -11.51
N PRO A 208 -18.19 8.25 -11.03
CA PRO A 208 -17.84 7.14 -11.92
C PRO A 208 -19.01 6.80 -12.82
N ARG A 209 -18.73 6.41 -14.07
CA ARG A 209 -19.74 5.92 -15.02
C ARG A 209 -19.58 4.42 -15.20
N HIS A 210 -20.65 3.74 -15.59
CA HIS A 210 -20.57 2.33 -15.94
C HIS A 210 -19.48 2.09 -17.01
N GLY A 211 -18.80 0.96 -16.92
CA GLY A 211 -17.76 0.56 -17.85
C GLY A 211 -16.39 1.21 -17.61
N GLN A 212 -16.28 2.16 -16.68
CA GLN A 212 -14.98 2.70 -16.29
C GLN A 212 -14.17 1.69 -15.47
N SER A 213 -12.85 1.69 -15.65
CA SER A 213 -11.93 0.85 -14.89
C SER A 213 -10.75 1.67 -14.38
N PHE A 214 -10.28 1.32 -13.19
CA PHE A 214 -9.24 2.04 -12.46
C PHE A 214 -8.19 1.02 -12.00
N GLN A 215 -6.97 1.12 -12.53
CA GLN A 215 -5.87 0.21 -12.16
C GLN A 215 -5.11 0.76 -10.95
N ILE A 216 -5.50 0.27 -9.78
CA ILE A 216 -5.11 0.85 -8.49
C ILE A 216 -3.77 0.29 -7.99
N TYR A 217 -3.42 -0.92 -8.43
CA TYR A 217 -2.08 -1.49 -8.26
C TYR A 217 -1.59 -2.15 -9.55
N THR A 218 -0.31 -1.97 -9.83
CA THR A 218 0.44 -2.71 -10.86
C THR A 218 1.47 -3.61 -10.18
N ALA A 219 1.49 -4.91 -10.49
CA ALA A 219 2.44 -5.87 -9.90
C ALA A 219 3.36 -6.48 -10.97
N ARG A 220 4.57 -5.92 -11.12
CA ARG A 220 5.50 -6.26 -12.22
C ARG A 220 6.08 -7.66 -12.18
N GLN A 221 6.18 -8.28 -11.00
CA GLN A 221 6.72 -9.64 -10.87
C GLN A 221 5.69 -10.60 -10.28
N THR A 222 5.23 -10.35 -9.05
CA THR A 222 4.35 -11.30 -8.37
C THR A 222 3.38 -10.58 -7.46
N ARG A 223 2.11 -10.97 -7.53
CA ARG A 223 1.11 -10.66 -6.51
C ARG A 223 0.73 -11.92 -5.74
N THR A 224 0.69 -11.82 -4.41
CA THR A 224 0.11 -12.86 -3.54
C THR A 224 -0.98 -12.27 -2.65
N GLY A 225 -1.94 -13.10 -2.27
CA GLY A 225 -3.07 -12.70 -1.42
C GLY A 225 -4.12 -11.83 -2.13
N GLN A 226 -5.00 -11.25 -1.32
CA GLN A 226 -6.13 -10.40 -1.72
C GLN A 226 -6.54 -9.51 -0.55
N PHE A 227 -7.30 -8.44 -0.80
CA PHE A 227 -7.85 -7.66 0.30
C PHE A 227 -8.86 -8.49 1.11
N LEU A 228 -8.84 -8.33 2.44
CA LEU A 228 -9.70 -9.06 3.35
C LEU A 228 -11.17 -8.82 3.04
N GLY A 229 -11.93 -9.91 2.96
CA GLY A 229 -13.37 -9.86 2.66
C GLY A 229 -13.69 -9.44 1.22
N LEU A 230 -12.70 -9.30 0.33
CA LEU A 230 -12.88 -8.90 -1.05
C LEU A 230 -12.27 -9.95 -1.99
N PRO A 231 -12.96 -11.08 -2.25
CA PRO A 231 -12.53 -12.03 -3.27
C PRO A 231 -12.63 -11.41 -4.67
N GLU A 232 -12.12 -12.11 -5.69
CA GLU A 232 -12.35 -11.76 -7.11
C GLU A 232 -13.82 -11.45 -7.39
N GLY A 233 -14.11 -10.31 -8.03
CA GLY A 233 -15.46 -9.82 -8.30
C GLY A 233 -16.16 -9.19 -7.08
N GLY A 234 -15.49 -9.11 -5.93
CA GLY A 234 -16.05 -8.55 -4.70
C GLY A 234 -16.42 -7.07 -4.86
N LEU A 235 -17.59 -6.69 -4.34
CA LEU A 235 -18.04 -5.31 -4.33
C LEU A 235 -17.33 -4.53 -3.22
N VAL A 236 -16.56 -3.50 -3.62
CA VAL A 236 -15.72 -2.65 -2.76
C VAL A 236 -16.52 -1.46 -2.22
N GLY A 237 -17.37 -0.86 -3.04
CA GLY A 237 -18.12 0.35 -2.73
C GLY A 237 -19.28 0.55 -3.70
N CYS A 238 -20.21 1.43 -3.34
CA CYS A 238 -21.23 1.95 -4.25
C CYS A 238 -21.32 3.46 -4.12
N THR A 239 -21.72 4.13 -5.20
CA THR A 239 -22.17 5.53 -5.16
C THR A 239 -23.65 5.64 -4.83
N ASP A 240 -24.10 6.86 -4.51
CA ASP A 240 -25.53 7.16 -4.29
C ASP A 240 -26.38 6.91 -5.56
N ASP A 241 -25.77 7.00 -6.74
CA ASP A 241 -26.40 6.71 -8.03
C ASP A 241 -26.38 5.21 -8.39
N ASN A 242 -26.05 4.34 -7.43
CA ASN A 242 -25.97 2.88 -7.57
C ASN A 242 -24.90 2.39 -8.56
N VAL A 243 -23.83 3.15 -8.73
CA VAL A 243 -22.63 2.68 -9.44
C VAL A 243 -21.76 1.92 -8.44
N GLY A 244 -21.71 0.60 -8.59
CA GLY A 244 -20.90 -0.28 -7.76
C GLY A 244 -19.49 -0.47 -8.32
N PHE A 245 -18.54 -0.68 -7.43
CA PHE A 245 -17.14 -0.96 -7.77
C PHE A 245 -16.78 -2.40 -7.46
N THR A 246 -16.56 -3.23 -8.47
CA THR A 246 -16.07 -4.60 -8.27
C THR A 246 -14.56 -4.67 -8.44
N ILE A 247 -13.90 -5.45 -7.59
CA ILE A 247 -12.45 -5.67 -7.68
C ILE A 247 -12.11 -6.86 -8.57
N SER A 248 -11.05 -6.72 -9.37
CA SER A 248 -10.38 -7.82 -10.05
C SER A 248 -8.91 -7.83 -9.69
N TYR A 249 -8.41 -9.03 -9.38
CA TYR A 249 -7.01 -9.36 -9.19
C TYR A 249 -6.45 -10.08 -10.44
N LYS A 250 -7.03 -9.84 -11.60
CA LYS A 250 -6.55 -10.39 -12.88
C LYS A 250 -6.44 -9.30 -13.94
N GLY A 251 -6.38 -8.04 -13.50
CA GLY A 251 -6.29 -6.90 -14.40
C GLY A 251 -4.93 -6.80 -15.09
N GLY A 252 -4.85 -5.92 -16.09
CA GLY A 252 -3.62 -5.58 -16.80
C GLY A 252 -2.89 -6.81 -17.35
N ASP A 253 -1.71 -7.11 -16.82
CA ASP A 253 -0.88 -8.26 -17.21
C ASP A 253 -1.27 -9.61 -16.56
N GLY A 254 -2.36 -9.62 -15.77
CA GLY A 254 -2.87 -10.77 -15.05
C GLY A 254 -2.56 -10.76 -13.55
N ASN A 255 -1.72 -9.83 -13.07
CA ASN A 255 -1.43 -9.68 -11.64
C ASN A 255 -1.82 -8.30 -11.06
N ASP A 256 -2.33 -7.40 -11.89
CA ASP A 256 -2.76 -6.06 -11.44
C ASP A 256 -4.09 -6.11 -10.68
N VAL A 257 -4.31 -5.07 -9.87
CA VAL A 257 -5.56 -4.88 -9.13
C VAL A 257 -6.34 -3.75 -9.78
N VAL A 258 -7.53 -4.07 -10.28
CA VAL A 258 -8.40 -3.15 -11.02
C VAL A 258 -9.75 -3.06 -10.32
N LEU A 259 -10.28 -1.84 -10.20
CA LEU A 259 -11.67 -1.59 -9.85
C LEU A 259 -12.46 -1.30 -11.12
N SER A 260 -13.58 -1.97 -11.31
CA SER A 260 -14.50 -1.70 -12.43
C SER A 260 -15.82 -1.16 -11.91
N ALA A 261 -16.26 -0.05 -12.49
CA ALA A 261 -17.52 0.59 -12.18
C ALA A 261 -18.64 -0.01 -13.04
N ALA A 262 -19.72 -0.45 -12.41
CA ALA A 262 -20.88 -1.02 -13.09
C ALA A 262 -22.18 -0.65 -12.38
N ASP A 263 -23.27 -0.55 -13.14
CA ASP A 263 -24.60 -0.37 -12.57
C ASP A 263 -24.92 -1.55 -11.67
N THR A 264 -25.29 -1.24 -10.43
CA THR A 264 -25.57 -2.22 -9.40
C THR A 264 -26.99 -2.04 -8.92
N ALA A 265 -27.69 -3.16 -8.64
CA ALA A 265 -29.04 -3.08 -8.12
C ALA A 265 -29.05 -2.28 -6.80
N PRO A 266 -29.98 -1.32 -6.59
CA PRO A 266 -29.97 -0.46 -5.40
C PRO A 266 -29.97 -1.23 -4.08
N GLN A 267 -30.70 -2.35 -4.03
CA GLN A 267 -30.76 -3.27 -2.89
C GLN A 267 -29.37 -3.80 -2.50
N THR A 268 -28.51 -4.08 -3.50
CA THR A 268 -27.14 -4.55 -3.27
C THR A 268 -26.27 -3.45 -2.65
N CYS A 269 -26.42 -2.21 -3.10
CA CYS A 269 -25.68 -1.08 -2.56
C CYS A 269 -26.11 -0.74 -1.11
N LEU A 270 -27.41 -0.80 -0.82
CA LEU A 270 -27.93 -0.56 0.54
C LEU A 270 -27.41 -1.57 1.57
N LEU A 271 -27.16 -2.81 1.15
CA LEU A 271 -26.66 -3.87 2.04
C LEU A 271 -25.14 -3.82 2.24
N LEU A 272 -24.41 -3.03 1.43
CA LEU A 272 -22.95 -3.04 1.42
C LEU A 272 -22.32 -2.72 2.79
N PRO A 273 -22.75 -1.67 3.53
CA PRO A 273 -22.14 -1.35 4.82
C PRO A 273 -22.33 -2.45 5.85
N ALA A 274 -23.49 -3.11 5.84
CA ALA A 274 -23.77 -4.24 6.74
C ALA A 274 -22.91 -5.46 6.37
N VAL A 275 -22.77 -5.75 5.07
CA VAL A 275 -21.93 -6.84 4.57
C VAL A 275 -20.45 -6.58 4.90
N GLN A 276 -19.97 -5.35 4.75
CA GLN A 276 -18.60 -4.97 5.13
C GLN A 276 -18.35 -5.19 6.62
N LYS A 277 -19.22 -4.69 7.50
CA LYS A 277 -19.10 -4.93 8.96
C LYS A 277 -19.07 -6.42 9.33
N VAL A 278 -19.91 -7.24 8.70
CA VAL A 278 -19.89 -8.69 8.93
C VAL A 278 -18.59 -9.33 8.44
N ARG A 279 -18.06 -8.90 7.29
CA ARG A 279 -16.77 -9.37 6.76
C ARG A 279 -15.60 -8.99 7.66
N GLU A 280 -15.58 -7.75 8.14
CA GLU A 280 -14.57 -7.26 9.09
C GLU A 280 -14.60 -8.08 10.38
N ALA A 281 -15.79 -8.31 10.95
CA ALA A 281 -15.94 -9.15 12.13
C ALA A 281 -15.50 -10.60 11.87
N ALA A 282 -15.85 -11.18 10.72
CA ALA A 282 -15.44 -12.52 10.34
C ALA A 282 -13.92 -12.65 10.14
N ALA A 283 -13.28 -11.61 9.59
CA ALA A 283 -11.83 -11.56 9.45
C ALA A 283 -11.12 -11.51 10.83
N ARG A 284 -11.66 -10.75 11.78
CA ARG A 284 -11.16 -10.70 13.17
C ARG A 284 -11.37 -12.02 13.92
N MET A 285 -12.49 -12.70 13.66
CA MET A 285 -12.80 -13.99 14.28
C MET A 285 -12.03 -15.16 13.68
N ARG A 286 -11.32 -14.99 12.56
CA ARG A 286 -10.47 -16.03 11.99
C ARG A 286 -9.32 -16.25 12.99
N PRO A 287 -9.30 -17.36 13.74
CA PRO A 287 -8.21 -17.60 14.66
C PRO A 287 -6.91 -17.64 13.85
N ALA A 288 -5.81 -17.17 14.44
CA ALA A 288 -4.45 -17.22 13.87
C ALA A 288 -3.92 -18.66 13.73
N ALA A 289 -4.77 -19.59 13.29
CA ALA A 289 -4.62 -21.03 13.34
C ALA A 289 -3.82 -21.60 12.16
N THR A 290 -2.99 -20.80 11.48
CA THR A 290 -2.13 -21.33 10.40
C THR A 290 -0.71 -20.77 10.44
N GLN A 291 -0.17 -20.55 11.64
CA GLN A 291 1.30 -20.45 11.83
C GLN A 291 1.91 -21.56 12.69
N THR A 292 1.15 -22.60 13.04
CA THR A 292 1.70 -23.84 13.60
C THR A 292 1.75 -24.91 12.50
N LEU A 293 2.73 -24.79 11.61
CA LEU A 293 3.13 -25.90 10.75
C LEU A 293 3.94 -26.89 11.62
N GLY A 294 3.29 -27.96 12.07
CA GLY A 294 3.96 -29.15 12.60
C GLY A 294 3.40 -29.63 13.94
N GLY A 295 2.39 -30.50 13.92
CA GLY A 295 1.98 -31.20 15.13
C GLY A 295 0.64 -31.93 15.04
N LEU A 296 0.65 -33.09 14.37
CA LEU A 296 -0.22 -34.26 14.52
C LEU A 296 -1.76 -34.06 14.63
N LEU A 297 -2.43 -34.52 13.55
CA LEU A 297 -3.60 -35.42 13.55
C LEU A 297 -4.82 -35.03 14.41
N GLY A 298 -5.84 -34.46 13.75
CA GLY A 298 -7.22 -34.48 14.23
C GLY A 298 -8.17 -33.73 13.30
N GLU A 299 -9.11 -34.44 12.66
CA GLU A 299 -10.14 -33.86 11.77
C GLU A 299 -11.05 -32.84 12.49
N PRO A 300 -11.43 -31.71 11.87
CA PRO A 300 -12.49 -30.87 12.39
C PRO A 300 -13.85 -31.17 11.74
N ALA A 301 -14.81 -31.54 12.59
CA ALA A 301 -16.23 -31.61 12.29
C ALA A 301 -16.81 -30.22 11.95
N GLY A 302 -17.74 -30.19 10.97
CA GLY A 302 -18.36 -28.98 10.45
C GLY A 302 -19.14 -28.19 11.50
N LEU A 303 -18.63 -27.02 11.88
CA LEU A 303 -19.35 -26.02 12.65
C LEU A 303 -19.62 -24.81 11.77
N LEU A 304 -20.84 -24.71 11.22
CA LEU A 304 -21.31 -23.48 10.59
C LEU A 304 -21.58 -22.45 11.68
N LEU A 305 -20.93 -21.28 11.57
CA LEU A 305 -21.05 -20.17 12.50
C LEU A 305 -22.50 -19.63 12.55
N PRO A 306 -23.08 -19.35 13.74
CA PRO A 306 -24.46 -18.89 13.91
C PRO A 306 -24.84 -17.62 13.12
N ALA A 307 -23.87 -16.74 12.84
CA ALA A 307 -24.11 -15.51 12.08
C ALA A 307 -24.42 -15.79 10.59
N VAL A 308 -23.78 -16.79 9.99
CA VAL A 308 -24.02 -17.20 8.60
C VAL A 308 -25.41 -17.85 8.47
N GLN A 309 -25.84 -18.59 9.49
CA GLN A 309 -27.17 -19.18 9.57
C GLN A 309 -28.27 -18.09 9.57
N LYS A 310 -28.09 -17.02 10.36
CA LYS A 310 -29.04 -15.90 10.44
C LYS A 310 -29.16 -15.11 9.12
N VAL A 311 -28.06 -14.88 8.41
CA VAL A 311 -28.11 -14.19 7.10
C VAL A 311 -28.84 -15.04 6.07
N ARG A 312 -28.63 -16.35 6.07
CA ARG A 312 -29.34 -17.29 5.19
C ARG A 312 -30.84 -17.34 5.48
N GLU A 313 -31.23 -17.32 6.75
CA GLU A 313 -32.64 -17.24 7.15
C GLU A 313 -33.28 -15.91 6.74
N ALA A 314 -32.60 -14.78 6.91
CA ALA A 314 -33.10 -13.48 6.47
C ALA A 314 -33.30 -13.42 4.94
N ALA A 315 -32.37 -13.96 4.15
CA ALA A 315 -32.48 -14.01 2.69
C ALA A 315 -33.63 -14.92 2.21
N SER A 316 -33.95 -15.98 2.95
CA SER A 316 -35.07 -16.88 2.62
C SER A 316 -36.45 -16.29 2.91
N ARG A 317 -36.56 -15.32 3.83
CA ARG A 317 -37.82 -14.64 4.17
C ARG A 317 -38.18 -13.48 3.25
N ALA A 318 -37.26 -13.06 2.38
CA ALA A 318 -37.44 -11.97 1.43
C ALA A 318 -37.84 -12.45 0.02
N ARG A 319 -38.11 -13.75 -0.16
CA ARG A 319 -38.75 -14.34 -1.35
C ARG A 319 -40.17 -14.72 -1.03
#